data_AF-A0A8X6TGR0-F1
#
_entry.id   AF-A0A8X6TGR0-F1
#
_cell.length_a   1.000
_cell.length_b   1.000
_cell.length_c   1.000
_cell.angle_alpha   90.00
_cell.angle_beta   90.00
_cell.angle_gamma   90.00
#
_symmetry.space_group_name_H-M   'P 1'
#
loop_
_entity.id
_entity.type
_entity.pdbx_description
1 polymer ?
#
loop_
_entity_poly.entity_id
_entity_poly.type
_entity_poly.pdbx_seq_one_letter_code
_entity_poly.pdbx_strand_id
1 'polypeptide(L)'
;VVGKVEDMVKDKKTEDEIKHALDKVCSYLPSSLSSKCVQFVNQYTDLLITLVMEELKPELVCAKLNLCPIKVKVEKPKDIKDLECDLCKEVVGKVEDMVKDKKTEVMGFLHVLLILYFYSLIWLDMCEVNC
;
A
#
# COMPACT_ATOMS: atom_id res chain seq x y z
N VAL A 1 15.34 -5.68 10.60
CA VAL A 1 15.64 -4.24 10.77
C VAL A 1 14.35 -3.44 10.88
N VAL A 2 13.56 -3.31 9.80
CA VAL A 2 12.32 -2.49 9.75
C VAL A 2 11.37 -2.74 10.93
N GLY A 3 10.91 -3.98 11.15
CA GLY A 3 9.97 -4.26 12.24
C GLY A 3 10.51 -3.95 13.64
N LYS A 4 11.84 -4.03 13.84
CA LYS A 4 12.45 -3.67 15.12
C LYS A 4 12.49 -2.15 15.33
N VAL A 5 12.68 -1.40 14.26
CA VAL A 5 12.63 0.07 14.28
C VAL A 5 11.21 0.52 14.57
N GLU A 6 10.21 -0.05 13.90
CA GLU A 6 8.79 0.23 14.17
C GLU A 6 8.43 -0.01 15.64
N ASP A 7 8.89 -1.13 16.22
CA ASP A 7 8.72 -1.42 17.65
C ASP A 7 9.35 -0.36 18.57
N MET A 8 10.47 0.25 18.17
CA MET A 8 11.19 1.25 18.96
C MET A 8 10.53 2.64 18.88
N VAL A 9 9.81 2.94 17.80
CA VAL A 9 9.22 4.28 17.57
C VAL A 9 7.70 4.31 17.74
N LYS A 10 7.08 3.27 18.31
CA LYS A 10 5.62 3.16 18.49
C LYS A 10 4.99 4.40 19.11
N ASP A 11 5.63 4.99 20.11
CA ASP A 11 5.09 6.14 20.85
C ASP A 11 5.42 7.50 20.20
N LYS A 12 6.49 7.58 19.40
CA LYS A 12 6.99 8.82 18.78
C LYS A 12 7.67 8.54 17.45
N LYS A 13 6.93 8.79 16.35
CA LYS A 13 7.41 8.64 14.97
C LYS A 13 7.91 9.98 14.40
N THR A 14 8.92 10.56 15.02
CA THR A 14 9.64 11.70 14.41
C THR A 14 10.81 11.18 13.60
N GLU A 15 11.25 11.96 12.61
CA GLU A 15 12.40 11.59 11.77
C GLU A 15 13.65 11.30 12.62
N ASP A 16 13.91 12.13 13.63
CA ASP A 16 15.06 11.99 14.52
C ASP A 16 15.01 10.69 15.35
N GLU A 17 13.83 10.32 15.87
CA GLU A 17 13.64 9.08 16.63
C GLU A 17 13.81 7.85 15.73
N ILE A 18 13.32 7.92 14.48
CA ILE A 18 13.48 6.85 13.50
C ILE A 18 14.96 6.69 13.11
N LYS A 19 15.67 7.80 12.87
CA LYS A 19 17.13 7.78 12.62
C LYS A 19 17.88 7.15 13.80
N HIS A 20 17.57 7.56 15.02
CA HIS A 20 18.21 7.02 16.21
C HIS A 20 17.94 5.52 16.41
N ALA A 21 16.71 5.07 16.11
CA ALA A 21 16.35 3.66 16.14
C ALA A 21 17.07 2.85 15.04
N LEU A 22 17.23 3.41 13.84
CA LEU A 22 17.98 2.83 12.73
C LEU A 22 19.47 2.66 13.05
N ASP A 23 20.09 3.61 13.74
CA ASP A 23 21.49 3.49 14.17
C ASP A 23 21.66 2.38 15.23
N LYS A 24 20.73 2.30 16.17
CA LYS A 24 20.75 1.28 17.24
C LYS A 24 20.40 -0.12 16.76
N VAL A 25 19.58 -0.27 15.72
CA VAL A 25 19.11 -1.60 15.30
C VAL A 25 20.26 -2.55 14.94
N CYS A 26 21.37 -2.01 14.43
CA CYS A 26 22.53 -2.78 14.03
C CYS A 26 23.41 -3.24 15.19
N SER A 27 23.27 -2.65 16.39
CA SER A 27 23.97 -3.13 17.59
C SER A 27 23.28 -4.32 18.25
N TYR A 28 22.02 -4.60 17.91
CA TYR A 28 21.29 -5.79 18.37
C TYR A 28 21.60 -7.04 17.54
N LEU A 29 22.33 -6.90 16.43
CA LEU A 29 22.73 -8.01 15.58
C LEU A 29 24.11 -8.55 15.98
N PRO A 30 24.37 -9.86 15.76
CA PRO A 30 25.69 -10.42 15.98
C PRO A 30 26.76 -9.71 15.14
N SER A 31 27.98 -9.68 15.62
CA SER A 31 29.11 -8.93 15.02
C SER A 31 29.36 -9.28 13.55
N SER A 32 29.07 -10.52 13.16
CA SER A 32 29.15 -11.00 11.77
C SER A 32 28.18 -10.33 10.80
N LEU A 33 27.08 -9.76 11.30
CA LEU A 33 26.03 -9.10 10.52
C LEU A 33 25.98 -7.59 10.76
N SER A 34 26.56 -7.08 11.84
CA SER A 34 26.51 -5.67 12.21
C SER A 34 27.06 -4.76 11.11
N SER A 35 28.21 -5.09 10.51
CA SER A 35 28.77 -4.30 9.41
C SER A 35 27.88 -4.27 8.16
N LYS A 36 27.22 -5.38 7.81
CA LYS A 36 26.27 -5.43 6.69
C LYS A 36 24.99 -4.66 7.01
N CYS A 37 24.55 -4.71 8.27
CA CYS A 37 23.40 -3.93 8.72
C CYS A 37 23.66 -2.43 8.62
N VAL A 38 24.82 -1.94 9.07
CA VAL A 38 25.15 -0.52 9.01
C VAL A 38 25.20 -0.03 7.56
N GLN A 39 25.81 -0.80 6.65
CA GLN A 39 25.80 -0.47 5.22
C GLN A 39 24.37 -0.44 4.65
N PHE A 40 23.54 -1.42 5.01
CA PHE A 40 22.15 -1.47 4.61
C PHE A 40 21.36 -0.25 5.13
N VAL A 41 21.46 0.04 6.43
CA VAL A 41 20.80 1.19 7.05
C VAL A 41 21.23 2.47 6.35
N ASN A 42 22.54 2.73 6.26
CA ASN A 42 23.06 3.95 5.63
C ASN A 42 22.62 4.14 4.18
N GLN A 43 22.50 3.06 3.40
CA GLN A 43 22.07 3.14 2.01
C GLN A 43 20.56 3.45 1.88
N TYR A 44 19.76 3.03 2.85
CA TYR A 44 18.31 3.11 2.79
C TYR A 44 17.70 3.99 3.87
N THR A 45 18.48 4.77 4.62
CA THR A 45 18.01 5.58 5.76
C THR A 45 16.80 6.44 5.39
N ASP A 46 16.91 7.24 4.34
CA ASP A 46 15.83 8.16 3.93
C ASP A 46 14.55 7.39 3.55
N LEU A 47 14.71 6.29 2.82
CA LEU A 47 13.60 5.42 2.45
C LEU A 47 12.98 4.76 3.69
N LEU A 48 13.78 4.22 4.61
CA LEU A 48 13.31 3.56 5.83
C LEU A 48 12.54 4.53 6.73
N ILE A 49 12.94 5.80 6.79
CA ILE A 49 12.21 6.85 7.51
C ILE A 49 10.81 7.02 6.91
N THR A 50 10.72 7.25 5.59
CA THR A 50 9.43 7.40 4.91
C THR A 50 8.55 6.17 5.12
N LEU A 51 9.12 4.97 5.00
CA LEU A 51 8.37 3.72 5.15
C LEU A 51 7.79 3.53 6.56
N VAL A 52 8.55 3.87 7.60
CA VAL A 52 8.10 3.79 9.00
C VAL A 52 7.04 4.87 9.30
N MET A 53 7.14 6.05 8.66
CA MET A 53 6.12 7.09 8.73
C MET A 53 4.82 6.68 8.02
N GLU A 54 4.91 6.00 6.89
CA GLU A 54 3.78 5.50 6.10
C GLU A 54 3.17 4.19 6.66
N GLU A 55 3.70 3.67 7.77
CA GLU A 55 3.26 2.42 8.42
C GLU A 55 3.24 1.21 7.46
N LEU A 56 4.20 1.17 6.54
CA LEU A 56 4.32 0.10 5.57
C LEU A 56 4.81 -1.18 6.22
N LYS A 57 4.02 -2.26 6.05
CA LYS A 57 4.34 -3.58 6.57
C LYS A 57 5.77 -4.02 6.19
N PRO A 58 6.55 -4.58 7.13
CA PRO A 58 7.95 -4.93 6.90
C PRO A 58 8.14 -5.98 5.79
N GLU A 59 7.15 -6.82 5.53
CA GLU A 59 7.15 -7.79 4.42
C GLU A 59 7.15 -7.09 3.05
N LEU A 60 6.35 -6.03 2.91
CA LEU A 60 6.27 -5.23 1.68
C LEU A 60 7.57 -4.45 1.47
N VAL A 61 8.15 -3.91 2.54
CA VAL A 61 9.44 -3.23 2.48
C VAL A 61 10.54 -4.19 2.03
N CYS A 62 10.61 -5.39 2.62
CA CYS A 62 11.62 -6.37 2.26
C CYS A 62 11.49 -6.84 0.80
N ALA A 63 10.25 -6.94 0.30
CA ALA A 63 9.96 -7.23 -1.10
C ALA A 63 10.33 -6.06 -2.04
N LYS A 64 9.97 -4.83 -1.68
CA LYS A 64 10.29 -3.61 -2.46
C LYS A 64 11.79 -3.38 -2.60
N LEU A 65 12.56 -3.79 -1.59
CA LEU A 65 14.02 -3.76 -1.59
C LEU A 65 14.65 -4.98 -2.29
N ASN A 66 13.85 -5.93 -2.79
CA ASN A 66 14.29 -7.21 -3.37
C ASN A 66 15.22 -8.04 -2.43
N LEU A 67 15.12 -7.82 -1.12
CA LEU A 67 15.95 -8.50 -0.12
C LEU A 67 15.32 -9.80 0.36
N CYS A 68 14.00 -9.86 0.33
CA CYS A 68 13.26 -11.09 0.58
C CYS A 68 12.69 -11.60 -0.73
N PRO A 69 12.82 -12.91 -1.06
CA PRO A 69 11.94 -13.48 -2.05
C PRO A 69 10.52 -13.26 -1.57
N ILE A 70 9.63 -12.88 -2.48
CA ILE A 70 8.20 -12.76 -2.22
C ILE A 70 7.68 -14.18 -1.95
N LYS A 71 7.93 -14.67 -0.74
CA LYS A 71 7.16 -15.75 -0.14
C LYS A 71 5.99 -15.06 0.50
N VAL A 72 5.07 -14.55 -0.32
CA VAL A 72 3.71 -14.44 0.19
C VAL A 72 3.35 -15.89 0.47
N LYS A 73 3.46 -16.30 1.74
CA LYS A 73 2.43 -17.18 2.28
C LYS A 73 1.18 -16.34 2.18
N VAL A 74 0.61 -16.30 0.98
CA VAL A 74 -0.81 -16.22 0.86
C VAL A 74 -1.18 -17.51 1.58
N GLU A 75 -1.52 -17.43 2.86
CA GLU A 75 -2.61 -18.30 3.28
C GLU A 75 -3.68 -17.95 2.28
N LYS A 76 -3.80 -18.78 1.22
CA LYS A 76 -4.82 -18.61 0.21
C LYS A 76 -6.08 -18.37 1.03
N PRO A 77 -6.68 -17.17 1.02
CA PRO A 77 -8.08 -17.09 1.33
C PRO A 77 -8.68 -18.13 0.39
N LYS A 78 -9.27 -19.17 0.96
CA LYS A 78 -10.32 -19.85 0.23
C LYS A 78 -11.26 -18.69 -0.14
N ASP A 79 -11.48 -18.53 -1.45
CA ASP A 79 -12.45 -17.57 -2.00
C ASP A 79 -11.95 -16.11 -2.13
N ILE A 80 -10.85 -15.89 -2.86
CA ILE A 80 -10.45 -14.53 -3.34
C ILE A 80 -11.49 -13.94 -4.33
N LYS A 81 -12.33 -14.77 -4.97
CA LYS A 81 -13.35 -14.30 -5.91
C LYS A 81 -14.46 -13.46 -5.24
N ASP A 82 -14.82 -13.76 -4.00
CA ASP A 82 -15.89 -13.04 -3.31
C ASP A 82 -15.40 -11.70 -2.72
N LEU A 83 -14.14 -11.64 -2.25
CA LEU A 83 -13.58 -10.45 -1.60
C LEU A 83 -13.38 -9.27 -2.58
N GLU A 84 -13.03 -9.55 -3.83
CA GLU A 84 -12.92 -8.52 -4.87
C GLU A 84 -14.30 -8.01 -5.30
N CYS A 85 -15.30 -8.88 -5.36
CA CYS A 85 -16.67 -8.54 -5.72
C CYS A 85 -17.40 -7.74 -4.60
N ASP A 86 -17.12 -8.03 -3.32
CA ASP A 86 -17.68 -7.29 -2.17
C ASP A 86 -17.07 -5.89 -2.00
N LEU A 87 -15.75 -5.77 -2.19
CA LEU A 87 -15.07 -4.48 -2.14
C LEU A 87 -15.54 -3.57 -3.28
N CYS A 88 -15.79 -4.15 -4.46
CA CYS A 88 -16.37 -3.42 -5.59
C CYS A 88 -17.76 -2.85 -5.24
N LYS A 89 -18.68 -3.67 -4.73
CA LYS A 89 -20.04 -3.22 -4.36
C LYS A 89 -20.05 -2.06 -3.36
N GLU A 90 -19.16 -2.07 -2.37
CA GLU A 90 -19.14 -1.02 -1.34
C GLU A 90 -18.60 0.33 -1.86
N VAL A 91 -17.53 0.29 -2.67
CA VAL A 91 -16.94 1.50 -3.25
C VAL A 91 -17.91 2.15 -4.24
N VAL A 92 -18.59 1.34 -5.04
CA VAL A 92 -19.49 1.79 -6.10
C VAL A 92 -20.75 2.44 -5.53
N GLY A 93 -21.34 1.88 -4.47
CA GLY A 93 -22.52 2.48 -3.82
C GLY A 93 -22.26 3.91 -3.33
N LYS A 94 -21.09 4.18 -2.74
CA LYS A 94 -20.71 5.53 -2.30
C LYS A 94 -20.52 6.50 -3.47
N VAL A 95 -19.99 6.03 -4.60
CA VAL A 95 -19.78 6.87 -5.78
C VAL A 95 -21.12 7.22 -6.45
N GLU A 96 -22.07 6.30 -6.51
CA GLU A 96 -23.42 6.57 -7.04
C GLU A 96 -24.18 7.62 -6.23
N ASP A 97 -24.05 7.58 -4.91
CA ASP A 97 -24.72 8.53 -4.03
C ASP A 97 -24.13 9.94 -4.15
N MET A 98 -22.84 10.06 -4.46
CA MET A 98 -22.21 11.35 -4.81
C MET A 98 -22.64 11.87 -6.20
N VAL A 99 -23.13 11.00 -7.09
CA VAL A 99 -23.60 11.37 -8.44
C VAL A 99 -25.06 11.86 -8.44
N LYS A 100 -25.90 11.39 -7.49
CA LYS A 100 -27.32 11.74 -7.44
C LYS A 100 -27.60 13.22 -7.08
N ASP A 101 -26.62 13.96 -6.55
CA ASP A 101 -26.88 15.28 -5.94
C ASP A 101 -26.45 16.53 -6.71
N LYS A 102 -25.94 16.45 -7.95
CA LYS A 102 -25.66 17.68 -8.74
C LYS A 102 -26.08 17.60 -10.21
N LYS A 103 -27.23 18.24 -10.46
CA LYS A 103 -27.74 18.66 -11.77
C LYS A 103 -26.71 19.62 -12.42
N THR A 104 -25.79 19.11 -13.25
CA THR A 104 -24.85 19.95 -14.01
C THR A 104 -25.28 20.03 -15.48
N GLU A 105 -25.31 21.24 -16.00
CA GLU A 105 -26.10 21.72 -17.12
C GLU A 105 -25.70 21.15 -18.50
N VAL A 106 -26.67 20.46 -19.10
CA VAL A 106 -27.09 20.18 -20.50
C VAL A 106 -26.11 20.29 -21.70
N MET A 107 -24.99 21.02 -21.68
CA MET A 107 -24.03 21.01 -22.82
C MET A 107 -22.84 20.06 -22.61
N GLY A 108 -22.72 19.47 -21.41
CA GLY A 108 -21.85 18.33 -21.14
C GLY A 108 -22.51 16.98 -21.41
N PHE A 109 -23.82 16.94 -21.69
CA PHE A 109 -24.59 15.69 -21.62
C PHE A 109 -24.21 14.67 -22.71
N LEU A 110 -23.83 15.11 -23.91
CA LEU A 110 -23.40 14.19 -24.97
C LEU A 110 -21.98 13.64 -24.72
N HIS A 111 -21.08 14.48 -24.19
CA HIS A 111 -19.73 14.06 -23.82
C HIS A 111 -19.76 13.18 -22.58
N VAL A 112 -20.64 13.47 -21.63
CA VAL A 112 -20.91 12.65 -20.46
C VAL A 112 -21.63 11.36 -20.87
N LEU A 113 -22.52 11.35 -21.87
CA LEU A 113 -23.09 10.11 -22.41
C LEU A 113 -22.07 9.27 -23.15
N LEU A 114 -21.12 9.88 -23.88
CA LEU A 114 -20.01 9.16 -24.49
C LEU A 114 -19.03 8.64 -23.44
N ILE A 115 -18.67 9.45 -22.45
CA ILE A 115 -17.83 9.02 -21.32
C ILE A 115 -18.55 7.94 -20.51
N LEU A 116 -19.85 8.06 -20.24
CA LEU A 116 -20.64 7.04 -19.56
C LEU A 116 -20.88 5.81 -20.43
N TYR A 117 -20.96 5.93 -21.76
CA TYR A 117 -21.04 4.79 -22.67
C TYR A 117 -19.70 4.07 -22.76
N PHE A 118 -18.59 4.80 -22.85
CA PHE A 118 -17.23 4.25 -22.79
C PHE A 118 -16.91 3.70 -21.40
N TYR A 119 -17.37 4.35 -20.32
CA TYR A 119 -17.18 3.91 -18.94
C TYR A 119 -18.11 2.75 -18.60
N SER A 120 -19.33 2.69 -19.16
CA SER A 120 -20.24 1.54 -19.09
C SER A 120 -19.73 0.37 -19.92
N LEU A 121 -19.12 0.60 -21.10
CA LEU A 121 -18.41 -0.43 -21.87
C LEU A 121 -17.17 -0.93 -21.12
N ILE A 122 -16.34 -0.02 -20.58
CA ILE A 122 -15.15 -0.36 -19.78
C ILE A 122 -15.54 -1.02 -18.45
N TRP A 123 -16.67 -0.66 -17.84
CA TRP A 123 -17.19 -1.30 -16.63
C TRP A 123 -17.86 -2.64 -16.88
N LEU A 124 -18.62 -2.83 -17.97
CA LEU A 124 -19.13 -4.15 -18.33
C LEU A 124 -17.96 -5.09 -18.65
N ASP A 125 -16.95 -4.63 -19.41
CA ASP A 125 -15.78 -5.45 -19.71
C ASP A 125 -14.88 -5.70 -18.48
N MET A 126 -14.71 -4.74 -17.56
CA MET A 126 -13.89 -4.96 -16.35
C MET A 126 -14.61 -5.71 -15.23
N CYS A 127 -15.94 -5.68 -15.17
CA CYS A 127 -16.71 -6.35 -14.11
C CYS A 127 -17.22 -7.75 -14.51
N GLU A 128 -17.29 -8.08 -15.80
CA GLU A 128 -17.75 -9.41 -16.27
C GLU A 128 -16.58 -10.35 -16.66
N VAL A 129 -15.33 -9.86 -16.70
CA VAL A 129 -14.16 -10.69 -17.03
C VAL A 129 -13.43 -11.22 -15.79
N ASN A 130 -13.69 -10.71 -14.58
CA ASN A 130 -12.99 -11.18 -13.37
C ASN A 130 -13.87 -11.40 -12.13
N CYS A 131 -15.20 -11.36 -12.28
CA CYS A 131 -16.17 -12.24 -11.61
C CYS A 131 -16.93 -12.95 -12.75
#